data_AF-A0A949AW20-F1
#
_entry.id   AF-A0A949AW20-F1
#
_cell.length_a   1.000
_cell.length_b   1.000
_cell.length_c   1.000
_cell.angle_alpha   90.00
_cell.angle_beta   90.00
_cell.angle_gamma   90.00
#
_symmetry.space_group_name_H-M   'P 1'
#
loop_
_entity.id
_entity.type
_entity.pdbx_description
1 polymer ?
#
loop_
_entity_poly.entity_id
_entity_poly.type
_entity_poly.pdbx_seq_one_letter_code
_entity_poly.pdbx_strand_id
1 'polypeptide(L)'
;MSSRVAGGRGCGFDTVTARPAQSVGWDNRNRPRCPTISGGRDSRNCPWCPTVVLTTSSLTGKGLDEVWAAILEHRARLEEAGELEARRARQQREWLWALVAGDLEDALRNSTAVKAIRARLEAEVESGELSALEASEQILAAFATDAPAIWKR
;
A
#
# COMPACT_ATOMS: atom_id res chain seq x y z
N MET A 1 30.85 56.71 -1.44
CA MET A 1 30.10 56.62 -2.71
C MET A 1 29.88 55.13 -2.97
N SER A 2 28.73 54.59 -2.56
CA SER A 2 27.58 54.24 -3.42
C SER A 2 27.92 53.07 -4.36
N SER A 3 27.23 51.93 -4.44
CA SER A 3 25.88 51.55 -3.99
C SER A 3 25.77 50.02 -3.88
N ARG A 4 24.78 49.60 -3.08
CA ARG A 4 24.26 48.26 -2.86
C ARG A 4 23.26 47.90 -3.96
N VAL A 5 23.26 46.66 -4.46
CA VAL A 5 22.11 46.02 -5.11
C VAL A 5 21.94 44.61 -4.53
N ALA A 6 20.70 44.28 -4.20
CA ALA A 6 20.22 43.08 -3.55
C ALA A 6 19.56 42.12 -4.56
N GLY A 7 19.42 40.85 -4.18
CA GLY A 7 18.56 39.84 -4.84
C GLY A 7 19.37 38.64 -5.35
N GLY A 8 19.07 37.39 -5.04
CA GLY A 8 17.94 36.78 -4.36
C GLY A 8 18.29 35.36 -3.91
N ARG A 9 17.51 34.85 -2.97
CA ARG A 9 17.63 33.51 -2.37
C ARG A 9 17.29 32.45 -3.42
N GLY A 10 18.27 31.65 -3.83
CA GLY A 10 18.03 30.38 -4.52
C GLY A 10 18.02 29.26 -3.48
N CYS A 11 16.85 28.70 -3.21
CA CYS A 11 16.70 27.51 -2.38
C CYS A 11 17.40 26.33 -3.06
N GLY A 12 18.37 25.73 -2.36
CA GLY A 12 19.03 24.49 -2.76
C GLY A 12 18.01 23.35 -2.81
N PHE A 13 17.94 22.69 -3.96
CA PHE A 13 17.22 21.45 -4.12
C PHE A 13 18.12 20.34 -3.58
N ASP A 14 18.00 20.08 -2.28
CA ASP A 14 18.72 18.98 -1.63
C ASP A 14 18.31 17.65 -2.27
N THR A 15 19.34 16.93 -2.69
CA THR A 15 19.30 15.59 -3.25
C THR A 15 18.56 14.64 -2.32
N VAL A 16 17.34 14.24 -2.71
CA VAL A 16 16.70 13.04 -2.15
C VAL A 16 17.52 11.83 -2.62
N THR A 17 18.36 11.32 -1.74
CA THR A 17 18.95 9.99 -1.88
C THR A 17 17.82 8.97 -2.04
N ALA A 18 17.70 8.43 -3.24
CA ALA A 18 16.84 7.30 -3.55
C ALA A 18 17.23 6.13 -2.64
N ARG A 19 16.33 5.74 -1.72
CA ARG A 19 16.40 4.43 -1.07
C ARG A 19 16.14 3.38 -2.14
N PRO A 20 16.94 2.29 -2.19
CA PRO A 20 16.81 1.29 -3.23
C PRO A 20 15.42 0.64 -3.16
N ALA A 21 14.86 0.43 -4.34
CA ALA A 21 13.61 -0.26 -4.59
C ALA A 21 13.58 -1.60 -3.84
N GLN A 22 12.97 -1.61 -2.66
CA GLN A 22 12.45 -2.85 -2.13
C GLN A 22 11.18 -3.13 -2.91
N SER A 23 11.19 -4.27 -3.58
CA SER A 23 10.09 -4.84 -4.32
C SER A 23 8.79 -4.73 -3.53
N VAL A 24 7.99 -3.71 -3.84
CA VAL A 24 6.54 -3.79 -3.69
C VAL A 24 6.10 -4.88 -4.65
N GLY A 25 6.18 -6.12 -4.17
CA GLY A 25 5.55 -7.25 -4.80
C GLY A 25 4.11 -6.86 -5.06
N TRP A 26 3.68 -6.99 -6.30
CA TRP A 26 2.27 -6.90 -6.67
C TRP A 26 1.53 -8.04 -5.97
N ASP A 27 1.23 -7.87 -4.67
CA ASP A 27 0.42 -8.83 -3.93
C ASP A 27 -1.02 -8.70 -4.43
N ASN A 28 -1.38 -9.60 -5.35
CA ASN A 28 -2.71 -9.69 -5.95
C ASN A 28 -3.82 -9.99 -4.93
N ARG A 29 -3.51 -10.21 -3.64
CA ARG A 29 -4.51 -10.49 -2.60
C ARG A 29 -5.33 -9.28 -2.16
N ASN A 30 -4.84 -8.06 -2.40
CA ASN A 30 -5.49 -6.82 -1.94
C ASN A 30 -5.91 -5.86 -3.08
N ARG A 31 -6.23 -6.38 -4.28
CA ARG A 31 -6.98 -5.57 -5.25
C ARG A 31 -8.36 -5.25 -4.66
N PRO A 32 -8.88 -4.03 -4.79
CA PRO A 32 -10.30 -3.79 -4.56
C PRO A 32 -11.05 -4.76 -5.49
N ARG A 33 -11.62 -5.81 -4.89
CA ARG A 33 -12.42 -6.77 -5.65
C ARG A 33 -13.57 -5.97 -6.21
N CYS A 34 -13.81 -6.07 -7.52
CA CYS A 34 -15.15 -5.81 -8.01
C CYS A 34 -16.12 -6.62 -7.11
N PRO A 35 -17.24 -6.04 -6.64
CA PRO A 35 -18.10 -6.66 -5.63
C PRO A 35 -18.66 -8.06 -6.01
N THR A 36 -18.39 -8.54 -7.22
CA THR A 36 -18.92 -9.74 -7.86
C THR A 36 -17.89 -10.84 -8.06
N ILE A 37 -17.04 -11.13 -7.07
CA ILE A 37 -16.30 -12.42 -7.04
C ILE A 37 -16.72 -13.21 -5.81
N SER A 38 -17.97 -13.65 -5.84
CA SER A 38 -18.42 -14.90 -5.24
C SER A 38 -18.80 -15.83 -6.40
N GLY A 39 -17.91 -16.77 -6.73
CA GLY A 39 -18.16 -17.94 -7.59
C GLY A 39 -19.05 -17.73 -8.83
N GLY A 40 -18.47 -17.32 -9.96
CA GLY A 40 -19.19 -17.31 -11.22
C GLY A 40 -18.45 -16.57 -12.31
N ARG A 41 -18.14 -17.26 -13.41
CA ARG A 41 -17.48 -16.70 -14.60
C ARG A 41 -18.47 -15.87 -15.41
N ASP A 42 -18.96 -14.76 -14.87
CA ASP A 42 -19.82 -13.83 -15.61
C ASP A 42 -19.24 -12.41 -15.60
N SER A 43 -18.22 -12.22 -16.43
CA SER A 43 -17.61 -10.92 -16.75
C SER A 43 -18.51 -10.00 -17.59
N ARG A 44 -19.75 -10.43 -17.89
CA ARG A 44 -20.69 -9.74 -18.79
C ARG A 44 -21.52 -8.64 -18.14
N ASN A 45 -21.50 -8.51 -16.82
CA ASN A 45 -22.30 -7.50 -16.11
C ASN A 45 -21.47 -6.56 -15.22
N CYS A 46 -20.25 -6.23 -15.67
CA CYS A 46 -19.54 -5.06 -15.18
C CYS A 46 -19.82 -3.91 -16.16
N PRO A 47 -20.42 -2.78 -15.71
CA PRO A 47 -20.65 -1.60 -16.56
C PRO A 47 -19.38 -1.03 -17.20
N TRP A 48 -18.21 -1.43 -16.70
CA TRP A 48 -16.90 -1.06 -17.21
C TRP A 48 -15.98 -2.29 -17.22
N CYS A 49 -16.26 -3.26 -18.07
CA CYS A 49 -15.19 -4.03 -18.67
C CYS A 49 -14.87 -3.31 -20.00
N PRO A 50 -13.85 -2.44 -20.08
CA PRO A 50 -13.42 -1.93 -21.36
C PRO A 50 -12.85 -3.12 -22.14
N THR A 51 -13.62 -3.64 -23.08
CA THR A 51 -13.19 -4.68 -24.02
C THR A 51 -12.17 -4.15 -25.03
N VAL A 52 -11.92 -2.83 -25.04
CA VAL A 52 -10.95 -2.17 -25.91
C VAL A 52 -9.62 -1.99 -25.19
N VAL A 53 -8.60 -2.67 -25.69
CA VAL A 53 -7.20 -2.52 -25.25
C VAL A 53 -6.52 -1.51 -26.17
N LEU A 54 -6.09 -0.37 -25.63
CA LEU A 54 -5.29 0.61 -26.36
C LEU A 54 -3.82 0.22 -26.35
N THR A 55 -3.15 0.33 -27.50
CA THR A 55 -1.70 0.10 -27.61
C THR A 55 -0.97 1.45 -27.59
N THR A 56 0.07 1.56 -26.77
CA THR A 56 0.83 2.81 -26.61
C THR A 56 2.32 2.54 -26.56
N SER A 57 3.13 3.50 -27.01
CA SER A 57 4.59 3.47 -26.96
C SER A 57 5.08 4.72 -26.22
N SER A 58 5.60 4.52 -25.01
CA SER A 58 6.18 5.61 -24.21
C SER A 58 7.45 6.20 -24.86
N LEU A 59 8.18 5.40 -25.65
CA LEU A 59 9.40 5.83 -26.33
C LEU A 59 9.12 6.76 -27.52
N THR A 60 8.05 6.47 -28.28
CA THR A 60 7.72 7.22 -29.50
C THR A 60 6.56 8.19 -29.31
N GLY A 61 5.93 8.20 -28.13
CA GLY A 61 4.75 9.01 -27.81
C GLY A 61 3.46 8.54 -28.48
N LYS A 62 3.50 7.50 -29.32
CA LYS A 62 2.35 7.00 -30.07
C LYS A 62 1.27 6.46 -29.12
N GLY A 63 0.04 6.91 -29.28
CA GLY A 63 -1.13 6.42 -28.53
C GLY A 63 -1.26 7.00 -27.11
N LEU A 64 -0.42 7.97 -26.71
CA LEU A 64 -0.56 8.62 -25.40
C LEU A 64 -1.79 9.52 -25.32
N ASP A 65 -2.09 10.28 -26.38
CA ASP A 65 -3.28 11.16 -26.41
C ASP A 65 -4.58 10.35 -26.32
N GLU A 66 -4.64 9.21 -26.99
CA GLU A 66 -5.77 8.29 -26.97
C GLU A 66 -5.98 7.69 -25.57
N VAL A 67 -4.89 7.29 -24.90
CA VAL A 67 -4.94 6.81 -23.51
C VAL A 67 -5.42 7.93 -22.58
N TRP A 68 -4.91 9.15 -22.75
CA TRP A 68 -5.33 10.28 -21.92
C TRP A 68 -6.80 10.64 -22.11
N ALA A 69 -7.31 10.64 -23.35
CA ALA A 69 -8.72 10.84 -23.64
C ALA A 69 -9.59 9.76 -22.96
N ALA A 70 -9.19 8.49 -23.04
CA ALA A 70 -9.89 7.39 -22.38
C ALA A 70 -9.89 7.54 -20.84
N ILE A 71 -8.80 8.04 -20.24
CA ILE A 71 -8.75 8.33 -18.80
C ILE A 71 -9.75 9.43 -18.42
N LEU A 72 -9.82 10.51 -19.20
CA LEU A 72 -10.76 11.61 -18.95
C LEU A 72 -12.21 11.16 -19.10
N GLU A 73 -12.52 10.36 -20.14
CA GLU A 73 -13.84 9.78 -20.36
C GLU A 73 -14.26 8.88 -19.18
N HIS A 74 -13.33 8.04 -18.69
CA HIS A 74 -13.59 7.21 -17.52
C HIS A 74 -13.88 8.06 -16.28
N ARG A 75 -13.07 9.09 -16.03
CA ARG A 75 -13.26 10.00 -14.90
C ARG A 75 -14.63 10.69 -14.95
N ALA A 76 -14.99 11.28 -16.10
CA ALA A 76 -16.25 12.00 -16.28
C ALA A 76 -17.44 11.10 -15.95
N ARG A 77 -17.44 9.86 -16.44
CA ARG A 77 -18.50 8.88 -16.11
C ARG A 77 -18.57 8.52 -14.64
N LEU A 78 -17.43 8.40 -13.95
CA LEU A 78 -17.42 8.14 -12.50
C LEU A 78 -17.96 9.33 -11.70
N GLU A 79 -17.73 10.55 -12.19
CA GLU A 79 -18.29 11.77 -11.60
C GLU A 79 -19.80 11.87 -11.86
N GLU A 80 -20.25 11.61 -13.09
CA GLU A 80 -21.68 11.56 -13.47
C GLU A 80 -22.44 10.49 -12.68
N ALA A 81 -21.83 9.32 -12.48
CA ALA A 81 -22.42 8.24 -11.69
C ALA A 81 -22.33 8.50 -10.16
N GLY A 82 -21.68 9.57 -9.71
CA GLY A 82 -21.46 9.86 -8.29
C GLY A 82 -20.55 8.85 -7.56
N GLU A 83 -19.88 7.97 -8.31
CA GLU A 83 -19.08 6.89 -7.75
C GLU A 83 -17.64 7.30 -7.39
N LEU A 84 -17.13 8.40 -7.97
CA LEU A 84 -15.72 8.78 -7.81
C LEU A 84 -15.34 9.00 -6.34
N GLU A 85 -16.14 9.79 -5.60
CA GLU A 85 -15.87 10.09 -4.19
C GLU A 85 -16.07 8.87 -3.29
N ALA A 86 -17.10 8.06 -3.55
CA ALA A 86 -17.31 6.81 -2.83
C ALA A 86 -16.13 5.83 -3.02
N ARG A 87 -15.59 5.74 -4.24
CA ARG A 87 -14.40 4.94 -4.54
C ARG A 87 -13.16 5.46 -3.82
N ARG A 88 -12.94 6.79 -3.81
CA ARG A 88 -11.84 7.42 -3.07
C ARG A 88 -11.92 7.17 -1.57
N ALA A 89 -13.09 7.35 -0.97
CA ALA A 89 -13.30 7.11 0.46
C ALA A 89 -13.01 5.64 0.82
N ARG A 90 -13.45 4.69 -0.02
CA ARG A 90 -13.12 3.27 0.16
C ARG A 90 -11.61 3.02 0.07
N GLN A 91 -10.94 3.57 -0.93
CA GLN A 91 -9.48 3.44 -1.08
C GLN A 91 -8.73 4.04 0.11
N GLN A 92 -9.16 5.20 0.62
CA GLN A 92 -8.57 5.82 1.80
C GLN A 92 -8.73 4.94 3.04
N ARG A 93 -9.91 4.33 3.21
CA ARG A 93 -10.14 3.38 4.31
C ARG A 93 -9.26 2.13 4.17
N GLU A 94 -9.15 1.58 2.96
CA GLU A 94 -8.26 0.44 2.69
C GLU A 94 -6.80 0.80 2.96
N TRP A 95 -6.37 1.98 2.53
CA TRP A 95 -5.02 2.48 2.76
C TRP A 95 -4.74 2.70 4.26
N LEU A 96 -5.69 3.28 5.00
CA LEU A 96 -5.59 3.43 6.45
C LEU A 96 -5.29 2.10 7.14
N TRP A 97 -6.07 1.06 6.82
CA TRP A 97 -5.85 -0.25 7.44
C TRP A 97 -4.57 -0.93 6.96
N ALA A 98 -4.12 -0.68 5.72
CA ALA A 98 -2.83 -1.15 5.25
C ALA A 98 -1.65 -0.51 6.01
N LEU A 99 -1.75 0.80 6.32
CA LEU A 99 -0.77 1.49 7.15
C LEU A 99 -0.73 0.92 8.57
N VAL A 100 -1.91 0.75 9.19
CA VAL A 100 -2.01 0.17 10.55
C VAL A 100 -1.41 -1.25 10.60
N ALA A 101 -1.72 -2.09 9.62
CA ALA A 101 -1.19 -3.45 9.56
C ALA A 101 0.34 -3.45 9.37
N GLY A 102 0.86 -2.60 8.49
CA GLY A 102 2.30 -2.45 8.27
C GLY A 102 3.03 -2.00 9.53
N ASP A 103 2.52 -0.95 10.19
CA ASP A 103 3.10 -0.43 11.43
C ASP A 103 3.06 -1.46 12.56
N LEU A 104 1.99 -2.25 12.67
CA LEU A 104 1.87 -3.31 13.67
C LEU A 104 2.86 -4.45 13.39
N GLU A 105 3.02 -4.88 12.14
CA GLU A 105 3.97 -5.91 11.76
C GLU A 105 5.41 -5.45 12.04
N ASP A 106 5.74 -4.20 11.69
CA ASP A 106 7.05 -3.61 11.97
C ASP A 106 7.31 -3.50 13.47
N ALA A 107 6.32 -3.08 14.26
CA ALA A 107 6.42 -3.03 15.71
C ALA A 107 6.66 -4.42 16.33
N LEU A 108 5.91 -5.42 15.88
CA LEU A 108 6.03 -6.81 16.34
C LEU A 108 7.43 -7.37 16.05
N ARG A 109 7.93 -7.18 14.83
CA ARG A 109 9.26 -7.63 14.41
C ARG A 109 10.37 -6.93 15.19
N ASN A 110 10.14 -5.69 15.64
CA ASN A 110 11.14 -4.90 16.35
C ASN A 110 11.10 -4.99 17.87
N SER A 111 10.02 -5.50 18.46
CA SER A 111 9.86 -5.72 19.91
C SER A 111 11.01 -6.55 20.51
N THR A 112 11.54 -6.07 21.62
CA THR A 112 12.62 -6.72 22.36
C THR A 112 12.14 -8.01 23.02
N ALA A 113 10.93 -7.99 23.61
CA ALA A 113 10.32 -9.16 24.22
C ALA A 113 10.05 -10.28 23.19
N VAL A 114 9.54 -9.93 22.01
CA VAL A 114 9.31 -10.91 20.93
C VAL A 114 10.62 -11.48 20.41
N LYS A 115 11.63 -10.63 20.16
CA LYS A 115 12.97 -11.08 19.72
C LYS A 115 13.60 -12.09 20.70
N ALA A 116 13.36 -11.94 22.00
CA ALA A 116 13.91 -12.82 23.02
C ALA A 116 13.34 -14.25 22.98
N ILE A 117 12.06 -14.42 22.61
CA ILE A 117 11.38 -15.72 22.63
C ILE A 117 11.25 -16.37 21.25
N ARG A 118 11.36 -15.59 20.17
CA ARG A 118 11.05 -15.99 18.80
C ARG A 118 11.74 -17.27 18.34
N ALA A 119 13.08 -17.33 18.45
CA ALA A 119 13.85 -18.46 17.96
C ALA A 119 13.50 -19.78 18.66
N ARG A 120 13.20 -19.73 19.96
CA ARG A 120 12.76 -20.90 20.73
C ARG A 120 11.39 -21.37 20.26
N LEU A 121 10.43 -20.46 20.12
CA LEU A 121 9.07 -20.83 19.70
C LEU A 121 9.01 -21.34 18.26
N GLU A 122 9.80 -20.77 17.35
CA GLU A 122 9.92 -21.27 15.98
C GLU A 122 10.42 -22.72 15.99
N ALA A 123 11.45 -23.05 16.78
CA ALA A 123 11.97 -24.41 16.91
C ALA A 123 10.97 -25.39 17.55
N GLU A 124 10.24 -24.98 18.60
CA GLU A 124 9.21 -25.82 19.26
C GLU A 124 8.01 -26.11 18.33
N VAL A 125 7.66 -25.18 17.45
CA VAL A 125 6.63 -25.40 16.42
C VAL A 125 7.13 -26.33 15.32
N GLU A 126 8.37 -26.16 14.88
CA GLU A 126 8.98 -27.04 13.86
C GLU A 126 9.15 -28.49 14.36
N SER A 127 9.47 -28.68 15.65
CA SER A 127 9.56 -30.01 16.26
C SER A 127 8.20 -30.63 16.58
N GLY A 128 7.13 -29.84 16.56
CA GLY A 128 5.77 -30.27 16.92
C GLY A 128 5.54 -30.37 18.43
N GLU A 129 6.45 -29.87 19.26
CA GLU A 129 6.31 -29.78 20.71
C GLU A 129 5.29 -28.71 21.13
N LEU A 130 5.12 -27.67 20.31
CA LEU A 130 4.16 -26.59 20.51
C LEU A 130 3.30 -26.39 19.27
N SER A 131 1.99 -26.15 19.45
CA SER A 131 1.13 -25.84 18.31
C SER A 131 1.37 -24.39 17.82
N ALA A 132 1.12 -24.15 16.52
CA ALA A 132 1.18 -22.81 15.95
C ALA A 132 0.23 -21.82 16.65
N LEU A 133 -0.92 -22.30 17.17
CA LEU A 133 -1.86 -21.50 17.93
C LEU A 133 -1.24 -21.02 19.24
N GLU A 134 -0.70 -21.93 20.06
CA GLU A 134 -0.09 -21.60 21.35
C GLU A 134 1.16 -20.71 21.17
N ALA A 135 1.99 -20.98 20.17
CA ALA A 135 3.13 -20.13 19.84
C ALA A 135 2.69 -18.70 19.49
N SER A 136 1.59 -18.56 18.73
CA SER A 136 1.05 -17.25 18.38
C SER A 136 0.55 -16.47 19.60
N GLU A 137 -0.12 -17.14 20.54
CA GLU A 137 -0.57 -16.52 21.80
C GLU A 137 0.61 -16.03 22.64
N GLN A 138 1.67 -16.83 22.73
CA GLN A 138 2.89 -16.44 23.45
C GLN A 138 3.59 -15.24 22.81
N ILE A 139 3.68 -15.20 21.47
CA ILE A 139 4.26 -14.06 20.73
C ILE A 139 3.42 -12.79 20.99
N LEU A 140 2.10 -12.88 20.89
CA LEU A 140 1.20 -11.74 21.11
C LEU A 140 1.24 -11.24 22.57
N ALA A 141 1.33 -12.15 23.54
CA ALA A 141 1.46 -11.80 24.95
C ALA A 141 2.79 -11.07 25.25
N ALA A 142 3.90 -11.54 24.67
CA ALA A 142 5.18 -10.86 24.78
C ALA A 142 5.14 -9.46 24.14
N PHE A 143 4.54 -9.34 22.95
CA PHE A 143 4.37 -8.06 22.28
C PHE A 143 3.53 -7.06 23.09
N ALA A 144 2.46 -7.52 23.73
CA ALA A 144 1.59 -6.66 24.56
C ALA A 144 2.33 -5.98 25.73
N THR A 145 3.45 -6.55 26.19
CA THR A 145 4.29 -5.97 27.24
C THR A 145 5.09 -4.77 26.72
N ASP A 146 5.58 -4.85 25.47
CA ASP A 146 6.37 -3.79 24.83
C ASP A 146 5.50 -2.71 24.16
N ALA A 147 4.28 -3.07 23.73
CA ALA A 147 3.39 -2.19 22.96
C ALA A 147 3.18 -0.79 23.58
N PRO A 148 2.97 -0.63 24.91
CA PRO A 148 2.84 0.69 25.52
C PRO A 148 4.10 1.54 25.44
N ALA A 149 5.29 0.96 25.36
CA ALA A 149 6.54 1.70 25.21
C ALA A 149 6.78 2.15 23.77
N ILE A 150 6.36 1.33 22.78
CA ILE A 150 6.54 1.62 21.35
C ILE A 150 5.75 2.87 20.92
N TRP A 151 4.55 3.08 21.48
CA TRP A 151 3.64 4.16 21.06
C TRP A 151 3.49 5.32 22.07
N LYS A 152 4.32 5.36 23.11
CA LYS A 152 4.49 6.58 23.91
C LYS A 152 5.32 7.57 23.11
N ARG A 153 4.66 8.38 22.28
CA ARG A 153 5.25 9.51 21.57
C ARG A 153 4.74 10.83 22.13
#